data_AF-A0A5B8UJ46-F1
#
_entry.id   AF-A0A5B8UJ46-F1
#
_cell.length_a   1.000
_cell.length_b   1.000
_cell.length_c   1.000
_cell.angle_alpha   90.00
_cell.angle_beta   90.00
_cell.angle_gamma   90.00
#
_symmetry.space_group_name_H-M   'P 1'
#
loop_
_entity.id
_entity.type
_entity.pdbx_description
1 polymer ?
#
loop_
_entity_poly.entity_id
_entity_poly.type
_entity_poly.pdbx_seq_one_letter_code
_entity_poly.pdbx_strand_id
1 'polypeptide(L)' 'MKKSLAHLPESKQQELQRITQLIVETVNPEKIILFGSYATGNWVEDRYTEGHITYGYISN' A
#
# COMPACT_ATOMS: atom_id res chain seq x y z
N MET A 1 -10.04 -11.13 -2.63
CA MET A 1 -9.09 -10.18 -3.24
C MET A 1 -9.87 -9.14 -4.02
N LYS A 2 -9.70 -7.86 -3.72
CA LYS A 2 -10.18 -6.81 -4.63
C LYS A 2 -9.29 -6.83 -5.86
N LYS A 3 -9.87 -6.81 -7.06
CA LYS A 3 -9.12 -6.78 -8.34
C LYS A 3 -8.60 -5.38 -8.71
N SER A 4 -8.94 -4.38 -7.90
CA SER A 4 -8.60 -2.98 -8.10
C SER A 4 -7.91 -2.43 -6.86
N LEU A 5 -6.98 -1.49 -7.05
CA LEU A 5 -6.29 -0.75 -5.99
C LEU A 5 -7.01 0.57 -5.63
N ALA A 6 -8.19 0.84 -6.20
CA ALA A 6 -8.93 2.09 -6.00
C ALA A 6 -9.36 2.37 -4.54
N HIS A 7 -9.26 1.38 -3.65
CA HIS A 7 -9.46 1.57 -2.21
C HIS A 7 -8.25 2.15 -1.48
N LEU A 8 -7.09 2.24 -2.12
CA LEU A 8 -5.90 2.89 -1.57
C LEU A 8 -5.83 4.35 -2.03
N PRO A 9 -5.22 5.25 -1.23
CA PRO A 9 -4.87 6.58 -1.71
C PRO A 9 -4.00 6.53 -2.97
N GLU A 10 -4.14 7.53 -3.84
CA GLU A 10 -3.44 7.58 -5.14
C GLU A 10 -1.92 7.43 -5.00
N SER A 11 -1.33 8.07 -3.98
CA SER A 11 0.10 7.96 -3.68
C SER A 11 0.56 6.52 -3.47
N LYS A 12 -0.25 5.71 -2.76
CA LYS A 12 0.03 4.29 -2.53
C LYS A 12 -0.16 3.44 -3.79
N GLN A 13 -1.12 3.80 -4.64
CA GLN A 13 -1.28 3.14 -5.94
C GLN A 13 -0.06 3.38 -6.84
N GLN A 14 0.43 4.62 -6.92
CA GLN A 14 1.62 4.99 -7.68
C GLN A 14 2.89 4.30 -7.13
N GLU A 15 3.03 4.23 -5.81
CA GLU A 15 4.13 3.52 -5.14
C GLU A 15 4.15 2.03 -5.52
N LEU A 16 3.00 1.34 -5.41
CA LEU A 16 2.87 -0.06 -5.78
C LEU A 16 3.14 -0.31 -7.27
N GLN A 17 2.69 0.58 -8.15
CA GLN A 17 2.99 0.50 -9.59
C GLN A 17 4.49 0.59 -9.85
N ARG A 18 5.17 1.54 -9.21
CA ARG A 18 6.62 1.73 -9.36
C ARG A 18 7.42 0.52 -8.85
N ILE A 19 7.05 -0.02 -7.69
CA ILE A 19 7.68 -1.23 -7.13
C ILE A 19 7.46 -2.41 -8.08
N THR A 20 6.23 -2.61 -8.55
CA THR A 20 5.90 -3.70 -9.48
C THR A 20 6.70 -3.60 -10.77
N GLN A 21 6.78 -2.39 -11.35
CA GLN A 21 7.57 -2.15 -12.55
C GLN A 21 9.05 -2.50 -12.34
N LEU A 22 9.65 -2.03 -11.24
CA LEU A 22 11.04 -2.32 -10.93
C LEU A 22 11.30 -3.84 -10.79
N ILE A 23 10.41 -4.57 -10.12
CA ILE A 23 10.54 -6.02 -9.97
C ILE A 23 10.47 -6.71 -11.34
N VAL A 24 9.50 -6.33 -12.18
CA VAL A 24 9.35 -6.90 -13.52
C VAL A 24 10.60 -6.66 -14.37
N GLU A 25 11.12 -5.42 -14.36
CA GLU A 25 12.31 -5.05 -15.12
C GLU A 25 13.57 -5.76 -14.62
N THR A 26 13.69 -5.98 -13.32
CA THR A 26 14.92 -6.53 -12.71
C THR A 26 14.99 -8.05 -12.77
N VAL A 27 13.87 -8.75 -12.55
CA VAL A 27 13.89 -10.22 -12.37
C VAL A 27 12.93 -10.98 -13.28
N ASN A 28 12.08 -10.30 -14.05
CA ASN A 28 11.07 -10.92 -14.93
C ASN A 28 10.32 -12.10 -14.27
N PRO A 29 9.62 -11.86 -13.15
CA PRO A 29 9.02 -12.94 -12.37
C PRO A 29 7.81 -13.53 -13.07
N GLU A 30 7.54 -14.81 -12.84
CA GLU A 30 6.32 -15.45 -13.35
C GLU A 30 5.04 -14.89 -12.70
N LYS A 31 5.13 -14.38 -11.46
CA LYS A 31 3.99 -13.85 -10.71
C LYS A 31 4.42 -12.88 -9.62
N ILE A 32 3.63 -11.83 -9.41
CA ILE A 32 3.75 -10.90 -8.27
C ILE A 32 2.42 -10.96 -7.49
N ILE A 33 2.50 -11.08 -6.17
CA ILE A 33 1.34 -11.19 -5.28
C ILE A 33 1.41 -10.08 -4.24
N LEU A 34 0.36 -9.24 -4.19
CA LEU A 34 0.14 -8.27 -3.11
C LEU A 34 -0.70 -8.94 -2.01
N PHE A 35 -0.24 -8.86 -0.76
CA PHE A 35 -0.92 -9.41 0.41
C PHE A 35 -1.16 -8.33 1.47
N GLY A 36 -1.79 -8.70 2.60
CA GLY A 36 -2.00 -7.80 3.73
C GLY A 36 -3.16 -6.82 3.56
N SER A 37 -3.20 -5.80 4.42
CA SER A 37 -4.25 -4.77 4.43
C SER A 37 -4.36 -4.03 3.08
N TYR A 38 -3.21 -3.83 2.41
CA TYR A 38 -3.12 -3.23 1.08
C TYR A 38 -3.93 -3.98 0.00
N ALA A 39 -4.04 -5.30 0.09
CA ALA A 39 -4.78 -6.12 -0.89
C ALA A 39 -6.28 -6.28 -0.56
N THR A 40 -6.64 -6.11 0.71
CA THR A 40 -8.00 -6.39 1.21
C THR A 40 -8.89 -5.16 1.26
N GLY A 41 -8.29 -3.97 1.26
CA GLY A 41 -9.00 -2.70 1.40
C GLY A 41 -9.39 -2.37 2.84
N ASN A 42 -8.73 -3.01 3.80
CA ASN A 42 -8.76 -2.66 5.22
C ASN A 42 -7.53 -1.84 5.61
N TRP A 43 -6.85 -1.24 4.62
CA TRP A 43 -5.69 -0.40 4.87
C TRP A 43 -6.13 0.91 5.53
N VAL A 44 -5.45 1.27 6.62
CA VAL A 44 -5.71 2.47 7.40
C VAL A 44 -4.36 3.13 7.72
N GLU A 45 -4.26 4.42 7.38
CA GLU A 45 -3.25 5.31 7.93
C GLU A 45 -3.99 6.42 8.67
N ASP A 46 -3.87 6.42 9.99
CA ASP A 46 -4.46 7.43 10.86
C ASP A 46 -3.36 8.18 11.61
N ARG A 47 -3.49 9.49 11.67
CA ARG A 47 -2.58 10.38 12.40
C ARG A 47 -3.41 11.39 13.15
N TYR A 48 -3.26 11.42 14.46
CA TYR A 48 -3.91 12.42 15.30
C TYR A 48 -2.92 13.04 16.28
N THR A 49 -3.18 14.31 16.62
CA THR A 49 -2.35 15.08 17.55
C THR A 49 -3.16 15.38 18.80
N GLU A 50 -2.59 15.07 19.95
CA GLU A 50 -3.15 15.41 21.27
C GLU A 50 -2.11 16.25 22.02
N GLY A 51 -2.44 17.53 22.27
CA GLY A 51 -1.49 18.51 22.80
C GLY A 51 -0.29 18.73 21.87
N HIS A 52 0.92 18.40 22.35
CA HIS A 52 2.16 18.46 21.58
C HIS A 52 2.65 17.08 21.09
N ILE A 53 1.84 16.02 21.23
CA ILE A 53 2.21 14.65 20.88
C ILE A 53 1.42 14.22 19.64
N THR A 54 2.10 13.65 18.64
CA THR A 54 1.48 13.09 17.45
C THR A 54 1.55 11.56 17.49
N TYR A 55 0.39 10.93 17.40
CA TYR A 55 0.23 9.48 17.32
C TYR A 55 -0.04 9.09 15.86
N GLY A 56 0.56 7.98 15.42
CA GLY A 56 0.37 7.44 14.07
C GLY A 56 0.09 5.95 14.14
N TYR A 57 -0.95 5.51 13.44
CA TYR A 57 -1.24 4.11 13.19
C TYR A 57 -1.21 3.86 11.69
N ILE A 58 -0.44 2.86 11.27
CA ILE A 58 -0.42 2.38 9.89
C ILE A 58 -0.66 0.88 9.94
N SER A 59 -1.68 0.42 9.21
CA SER A 59 -1.93 -1.01 9.06
C SER A 59 -0.81 -1.69 8.26
N ASN A 60 -0.39 -2.87 8.73
CA ASN A 60 0.55 -3.76 8.03
C ASN A 60 -0.10 -4.51 6.87
#